data_AF-A0AB36PRB0-F1
#
_entry.id   AF-A0AB36PRB0-F1
#
_cell.length_a   1.000
_cell.length_b   1.000
_cell.length_c   1.000
_cell.angle_alpha   90.00
_cell.angle_beta   90.00
_cell.angle_gamma   90.00
#
_symmetry.space_group_name_H-M   'P 1'
#
loop_
_entity.id
_entity.type
_entity.pdbx_description
1 polymer ?
#
loop_
_entity_poly.entity_id
_entity_poly.type
_entity_poly.pdbx_seq_one_letter_code
_entity_poly.pdbx_strand_id
1 'polypeptide(L)'
;MTANNRTVPDDWPDYICTDCHPATRAKRIRSRLESETPFSPSDMLSILHDDVSAPAAEIAQKLRAITPKSEPARHLLSMLAGWQGDMAPNKLAPTAYMAIRQEMTRILARVSDLAGVADTEISRLPPGVSPFTHLWWALPDQLRRNDTSLLGGMSWDELLLEAVETVAQTFDPQPWGDAHRPIFRHPLAGAFPEQAAVLAPTSRYVGGDGDCVLATGSLPQSGATAAYGPVAKYIWDLADWDASSWVVFHGASGDPASPHYRDQNERWARGEQVPACYSRENVRANSARHLIMQPS
;
A
#
# COMPACT_ATOMS: atom_id res chain seq x y z
N MET A 1 11.58 16.88 1.31
CA MET A 1 11.01 15.55 0.99
C MET A 1 9.59 15.52 1.57
N THR A 2 8.58 15.30 0.72
CA THR A 2 7.14 15.27 1.08
C THR A 2 6.49 13.93 0.67
N ALA A 3 5.82 13.26 1.60
CA ALA A 3 5.09 11.99 1.37
C ALA A 3 3.80 11.98 2.21
N ASN A 4 3.02 13.06 2.06
CA ASN A 4 1.80 13.32 2.84
C ASN A 4 2.00 13.43 4.36
N ASN A 5 3.26 13.48 4.82
CA ASN A 5 3.62 13.81 6.19
C ASN A 5 3.40 15.30 6.47
N ARG A 6 3.30 15.64 7.76
CA ARG A 6 3.25 17.03 8.26
C ARG A 6 4.34 17.89 7.61
N THR A 7 3.95 19.06 7.10
CA THR A 7 4.80 19.98 6.33
C THR A 7 5.45 21.06 7.19
N VAL A 8 4.76 21.56 8.21
CA VAL A 8 5.21 22.58 9.17
C VAL A 8 4.94 22.08 10.59
N PRO A 9 5.71 22.51 11.61
CA PRO A 9 5.47 22.11 13.00
C PRO A 9 4.14 22.67 13.52
N ASP A 10 3.65 22.11 14.63
CA ASP A 10 2.33 22.48 15.20
C ASP A 10 2.29 23.89 15.81
N ASP A 11 3.47 24.45 16.13
CA ASP A 11 3.65 25.81 16.63
C ASP A 11 3.92 26.83 15.50
N TRP A 12 3.68 26.45 14.24
CA TRP A 12 3.74 27.38 13.12
C TRP A 12 2.76 28.55 13.31
N PRO A 13 3.10 29.80 12.92
CA PRO A 13 2.25 30.97 13.17
C PRO A 13 0.82 30.87 12.60
N ASP A 14 0.67 30.15 11.50
CA ASP A 14 -0.62 29.91 10.85
C ASP A 14 -1.09 28.48 11.09
N TYR A 15 -2.39 28.30 11.31
CA TYR A 15 -2.99 26.95 11.36
C TYR A 15 -3.01 26.33 9.95
N ILE A 16 -2.28 25.22 9.77
CA ILE A 16 -2.16 24.55 8.46
C ILE A 16 -2.77 23.14 8.45
N CYS A 17 -2.56 22.33 9.48
CA CYS A 17 -2.85 20.89 9.40
C CYS A 17 -3.07 20.25 10.77
N THR A 18 -4.21 19.56 10.93
CA THR A 18 -4.43 18.61 12.03
C THR A 18 -4.00 17.20 11.61
N ASP A 19 -4.57 16.70 10.51
CA ASP A 19 -4.37 15.33 10.05
C ASP A 19 -3.46 15.24 8.82
N CYS A 20 -2.53 14.28 8.87
CA CYS A 20 -1.64 13.93 7.77
C CYS A 20 -1.26 12.45 7.89
N HIS A 21 -0.61 11.90 6.86
CA HIS A 21 -0.11 10.53 6.96
C HIS A 21 1.06 10.44 7.96
N PRO A 22 1.26 9.26 8.57
CA PRO A 22 2.48 8.97 9.31
C PRO A 22 3.74 9.29 8.49
N ALA A 23 4.78 9.77 9.17
CA ALA A 23 6.04 10.13 8.51
C ALA A 23 6.90 8.91 8.10
N THR A 24 6.38 7.68 8.16
CA THR A 24 7.12 6.43 7.90
C THR A 24 7.76 6.43 6.51
N ARG A 25 6.97 6.67 5.46
CA ARG A 25 7.45 6.78 4.07
C ARG A 25 8.47 7.91 3.90
N ALA A 26 8.17 9.07 4.50
CA ALA A 26 9.05 10.24 4.40
C ALA A 26 10.42 9.99 5.05
N LYS A 27 10.43 9.36 6.23
CA LYS A 27 11.66 8.96 6.95
C LYS A 27 12.43 7.89 6.16
N ARG A 28 11.73 6.91 5.57
CA ARG A 28 12.36 5.86 4.75
C ARG A 28 13.05 6.44 3.52
N ILE A 29 12.33 7.26 2.74
CA ILE A 29 12.89 7.94 1.56
C ILE A 29 14.10 8.79 1.96
N ARG A 30 13.97 9.60 3.01
CA ARG A 30 15.08 10.43 3.52
C ARG A 30 16.29 9.58 3.91
N SER A 31 16.08 8.50 4.66
CA SER A 31 17.19 7.64 5.11
C SER A 31 17.97 7.05 3.95
N ARG A 32 17.30 6.66 2.87
CA ARG A 32 17.95 6.15 1.66
C ARG A 32 18.69 7.25 0.89
N LEU A 33 18.06 8.42 0.78
CA LEU A 33 18.68 9.62 0.19
C LEU A 33 19.92 10.12 0.95
N GLU A 34 20.03 9.83 2.25
CA GLU A 34 21.18 10.22 3.07
C GLU A 34 22.28 9.15 3.08
N SER A 35 21.95 7.87 2.81
CA SER A 35 22.91 6.75 2.86
C SER A 35 23.61 6.43 1.54
N GLU A 36 23.03 6.80 0.39
CA GLU A 36 23.53 6.42 -0.93
C GLU A 36 24.14 7.66 -1.60
N THR A 37 25.46 7.87 -1.58
CA THR A 37 26.09 8.99 -2.33
C THR A 37 27.32 8.52 -3.10
N PRO A 38 27.48 8.90 -4.40
CA PRO A 38 26.58 9.71 -5.24
C PRO A 38 25.32 8.96 -5.71
N PHE A 39 24.26 9.70 -6.07
CA PHE A 39 22.98 9.18 -6.57
C PHE A 39 22.94 9.05 -8.10
N SER A 40 22.41 7.94 -8.60
CA SER A 40 22.05 7.73 -10.00
C SER A 40 20.52 7.68 -10.20
N PRO A 41 20.01 7.88 -11.43
CA PRO A 41 18.59 7.67 -11.73
C PRO A 41 18.08 6.26 -11.36
N SER A 42 18.93 5.22 -11.47
CA SER A 42 18.56 3.86 -11.04
C SER A 42 18.34 3.74 -9.53
N ASP A 43 19.03 4.54 -8.72
CA ASP A 43 18.83 4.53 -7.27
C ASP A 43 17.47 5.11 -6.90
N MET A 44 17.01 6.15 -7.62
CA MET A 44 15.67 6.72 -7.44
C MET A 44 14.57 5.69 -7.72
N LEU A 45 14.74 4.86 -8.76
CA LEU A 45 13.80 3.79 -9.06
C LEU A 45 13.72 2.78 -7.91
N SER A 46 14.87 2.41 -7.33
CA SER A 46 14.90 1.50 -6.20
C SER A 46 14.23 2.08 -4.95
N ILE A 47 14.26 3.40 -4.75
CA ILE A 47 13.54 4.08 -3.65
C ILE A 47 12.03 4.03 -3.88
N LEU A 48 11.58 4.32 -5.10
CA LEU A 48 10.16 4.25 -5.48
C LEU A 48 9.57 2.83 -5.34
N HIS A 49 10.44 1.82 -5.31
CA HIS A 49 10.11 0.40 -5.17
C HIS A 49 10.45 -0.18 -3.79
N ASP A 50 10.81 0.65 -2.82
CA ASP A 50 11.09 0.20 -1.46
C ASP A 50 9.81 -0.31 -0.79
N ASP A 51 9.80 -1.61 -0.47
CA ASP A 51 8.66 -2.36 0.05
C ASP A 51 8.80 -2.68 1.55
N VAL A 52 9.67 -1.96 2.27
CA VAL A 52 9.87 -2.18 3.72
C VAL A 52 8.89 -1.34 4.54
N SER A 53 8.03 -2.02 5.29
CA SER A 53 7.04 -1.43 6.20
C SER A 53 7.59 -1.35 7.63
N ALA A 54 7.95 -0.14 8.07
CA ALA A 54 8.46 0.06 9.43
C ALA A 54 7.42 -0.32 10.52
N PRO A 55 6.13 0.01 10.40
CA PRO A 55 5.10 -0.49 11.31
C PRO A 55 4.98 -2.01 11.31
N ALA A 56 5.11 -2.66 10.15
CA ALA A 56 5.07 -4.12 10.08
C ALA A 56 6.24 -4.76 10.83
N ALA A 57 7.45 -4.23 10.68
CA ALA A 57 8.63 -4.69 11.41
C ALA A 57 8.44 -4.57 12.94
N GLU A 58 7.91 -3.44 13.41
CA GLU A 58 7.64 -3.19 14.83
C GLU A 58 6.57 -4.13 15.40
N ILE A 59 5.46 -4.31 14.69
CA ILE A 59 4.39 -5.23 15.10
C ILE A 59 4.90 -6.66 15.10
N ALA A 60 5.63 -7.09 14.06
CA ALA A 60 6.22 -8.43 13.98
C ALA A 60 7.19 -8.69 15.12
N GLN A 61 7.96 -7.69 15.57
CA GLN A 61 8.83 -7.82 16.73
C GLN A 61 8.03 -8.11 18.01
N LYS A 62 6.92 -7.42 18.24
CA LYS A 62 6.04 -7.66 19.39
C LYS A 62 5.35 -9.02 19.31
N LEU A 63 4.88 -9.41 18.11
CA LEU A 63 4.27 -10.73 17.88
C LEU A 63 5.22 -11.88 18.22
N ARG A 64 6.52 -11.75 17.93
CA ARG A 64 7.53 -12.76 18.26
C ARG A 64 7.75 -12.98 19.75
N ALA A 65 7.33 -12.04 20.61
CA ALA A 65 7.44 -12.18 22.06
C ALA A 65 6.25 -12.95 22.67
N ILE A 66 5.19 -13.19 21.90
CA ILE A 66 3.99 -13.89 22.36
C ILE A 66 4.29 -15.38 22.49
N THR A 67 3.71 -16.00 23.51
CA THR A 67 3.70 -17.47 23.67
C THR A 67 2.34 -18.01 23.24
N PRO A 68 2.21 -18.61 22.03
CA PRO A 68 0.94 -19.14 21.58
C PRO A 68 0.53 -20.39 22.36
N LYS A 69 -0.78 -20.54 22.54
CA LYS A 69 -1.41 -21.68 23.22
C LYS A 69 -1.60 -22.84 22.25
N SER A 70 -1.98 -22.56 21.00
CA SER A 70 -2.29 -23.58 19.99
C SER A 70 -1.12 -23.86 19.02
N GLU A 71 -1.11 -25.06 18.45
CA GLU A 71 -0.13 -25.43 17.41
C GLU A 71 -0.31 -24.62 16.11
N PRO A 72 -1.53 -24.37 15.62
CA PRO A 72 -1.73 -23.47 14.48
C PRO A 72 -1.16 -22.07 14.73
N ALA A 73 -1.32 -21.52 15.93
CA ALA A 73 -0.80 -20.19 16.27
C ALA A 73 0.73 -20.17 16.33
N ARG A 74 1.37 -21.24 16.82
CA ARG A 74 2.83 -21.41 16.72
C ARG A 74 3.30 -21.47 15.26
N HIS A 75 2.59 -22.20 14.41
CA HIS A 75 2.91 -22.26 12.98
C HIS A 75 2.78 -20.89 12.30
N LEU A 76 1.70 -20.16 12.56
CA LEU A 76 1.48 -18.81 12.04
C LEU A 76 2.62 -17.85 12.43
N LEU A 77 2.99 -17.81 13.71
CA LEU A 77 4.10 -16.95 14.16
C LEU A 77 5.46 -17.36 13.61
N SER A 78 5.66 -18.66 13.32
CA SER A 78 6.91 -19.13 12.72
C SER A 78 7.19 -18.48 11.35
N MET A 79 6.15 -18.08 10.61
CA MET A 79 6.31 -17.36 9.33
C MET A 79 6.87 -15.95 9.51
N LEU A 80 6.70 -15.35 10.69
CA LEU A 80 7.24 -14.02 11.03
C LEU A 80 8.64 -14.10 11.66
N ALA A 81 9.19 -15.31 11.85
CA ALA A 81 10.51 -15.51 12.41
C ALA A 81 11.58 -14.85 11.52
N GLY A 82 12.34 -13.91 12.08
CA GLY A 82 13.38 -13.18 11.37
C GLY A 82 12.89 -12.21 10.29
N TRP A 83 11.58 -12.13 10.00
CA TRP A 83 11.02 -11.17 9.05
C TRP A 83 11.19 -9.73 9.53
N GLN A 84 11.59 -8.83 8.64
CA GLN A 84 11.96 -7.45 8.95
C GLN A 84 10.99 -6.42 8.33
N GLY A 85 9.76 -6.85 8.02
CA GLY A 85 8.72 -5.98 7.48
C GLY A 85 8.77 -5.75 5.97
N ASP A 86 9.60 -6.49 5.23
CA ASP A 86 9.65 -6.38 3.76
C ASP A 86 8.45 -7.08 3.11
N MET A 87 7.63 -6.30 2.40
CA MET A 87 6.35 -6.70 1.80
C MET A 87 6.54 -7.26 0.38
N ALA A 88 7.50 -8.17 0.24
CA ALA A 88 7.90 -8.72 -1.06
C ALA A 88 6.87 -9.74 -1.60
N PRO A 89 6.57 -9.75 -2.91
CA PRO A 89 5.50 -10.58 -3.50
C PRO A 89 5.65 -12.09 -3.27
N ASN A 90 6.88 -12.59 -3.17
CA ASN A 90 7.17 -14.02 -3.06
C ASN A 90 7.19 -14.53 -1.61
N LYS A 91 6.95 -13.67 -0.60
CA LYS A 91 7.01 -14.05 0.81
C LYS A 91 5.64 -14.38 1.38
N LEU A 92 5.60 -15.32 2.34
CA LEU A 92 4.40 -15.67 3.13
C LEU A 92 4.21 -14.74 4.34
N ALA A 93 5.31 -14.26 4.92
CA ALA A 93 5.31 -13.42 6.12
C ALA A 93 4.42 -12.16 6.01
N PRO A 94 4.42 -11.41 4.88
CA PRO A 94 3.53 -10.26 4.70
C PRO A 94 2.05 -10.63 4.80
N THR A 95 1.64 -11.78 4.23
CA THR A 95 0.27 -12.29 4.28
C THR A 95 -0.15 -12.61 5.72
N ALA A 96 0.72 -13.31 6.46
CA ALA A 96 0.48 -13.62 7.88
C ALA A 96 0.35 -12.35 8.72
N TYR A 97 1.26 -11.39 8.54
CA TYR A 97 1.21 -10.10 9.21
C TYR A 97 -0.06 -9.33 8.88
N MET A 98 -0.45 -9.25 7.61
CA MET A 98 -1.65 -8.52 7.18
C MET A 98 -2.90 -9.11 7.84
N ALA A 99 -3.03 -10.44 7.85
CA ALA A 99 -4.15 -11.11 8.51
C ALA A 99 -4.20 -10.81 10.02
N ILE A 100 -3.05 -10.89 10.71
CA ILE A 100 -2.96 -10.58 12.14
C ILE A 100 -3.29 -9.11 12.40
N ARG A 101 -2.75 -8.16 11.65
CA ARG A 101 -3.03 -6.72 11.85
C ARG A 101 -4.49 -6.37 11.59
N GLN A 102 -5.12 -7.02 10.61
CA GLN A 102 -6.56 -6.88 10.37
C GLN A 102 -7.35 -7.37 11.57
N GLU A 103 -7.02 -8.55 12.11
CA GLU A 103 -7.71 -9.08 13.30
C GLU A 103 -7.45 -8.23 14.55
N MET A 104 -6.22 -7.74 14.77
CA MET A 104 -5.93 -6.77 15.83
C MET A 104 -6.82 -5.53 15.72
N THR A 105 -7.05 -5.03 14.51
CA THR A 105 -7.93 -3.88 14.25
C THR A 105 -9.40 -4.22 14.53
N ARG A 106 -9.85 -5.45 14.22
CA ARG A 106 -11.20 -5.91 14.54
C ARG A 106 -11.42 -6.03 16.04
N ILE A 107 -10.46 -6.61 16.76
CA ILE A 107 -10.49 -6.73 18.21
C ILE A 107 -10.51 -5.33 18.84
N LEU A 108 -9.62 -4.43 18.41
CA LEU A 108 -9.58 -3.05 18.91
C LEU A 108 -10.93 -2.35 18.75
N ALA A 109 -11.55 -2.43 17.56
CA ALA A 109 -12.87 -1.86 17.32
C ALA A 109 -13.96 -2.46 18.22
N ARG A 110 -13.89 -3.77 18.49
CA ARG A 110 -14.82 -4.50 19.36
C ARG A 110 -14.68 -4.05 20.82
N VAL A 111 -13.45 -3.98 21.34
CA VAL A 111 -13.20 -3.71 22.77
C VAL A 111 -13.30 -2.23 23.12
N SER A 112 -13.12 -1.34 22.14
CA SER A 112 -13.30 0.10 22.30
C SER A 112 -14.76 0.56 22.13
N ASP A 113 -15.67 -0.35 21.79
CA ASP A 113 -17.07 -0.07 21.39
C ASP A 113 -17.22 0.86 20.17
N LEU A 114 -16.14 1.08 19.40
CA LEU A 114 -16.17 1.93 18.20
C LEU A 114 -16.73 1.22 16.98
N ALA A 115 -16.86 -0.11 17.02
CA ALA A 115 -17.52 -0.88 15.97
C ALA A 115 -18.96 -0.39 15.72
N GLY A 116 -19.69 0.01 16.77
CA GLY A 116 -21.06 0.52 16.67
C GLY A 116 -21.18 1.89 15.96
N VAL A 117 -20.08 2.64 15.85
CA VAL A 117 -20.07 3.95 15.16
C VAL A 117 -20.30 3.79 13.66
N ALA A 118 -19.92 2.65 13.09
CA ALA A 118 -20.11 2.34 11.67
C ALA A 118 -21.60 2.35 11.25
N ASP A 119 -22.53 2.15 12.19
CA ASP A 119 -23.97 2.05 11.92
C ASP A 119 -24.75 3.36 12.13
N THR A 120 -24.06 4.47 12.39
CA THR A 120 -24.68 5.79 12.56
C THR A 120 -25.20 6.36 11.23
N GLU A 121 -26.22 7.23 11.29
CA GLU A 121 -26.80 7.90 10.11
C GLU A 121 -25.75 8.63 9.28
N ILE A 122 -24.81 9.31 9.95
CA ILE A 122 -23.69 10.03 9.32
C ILE A 122 -22.73 9.06 8.62
N SER A 123 -22.44 7.90 9.23
CA SER A 123 -21.51 6.92 8.66
C SER A 123 -22.08 6.15 7.46
N ARG A 124 -23.41 6.16 7.28
CA ARG A 124 -24.11 5.55 6.14
C ARG A 124 -24.19 6.45 4.90
N LEU A 125 -23.83 7.73 5.00
CA LEU A 125 -23.79 8.64 3.85
C LEU A 125 -22.65 8.20 2.91
N PRO A 126 -22.91 7.88 1.63
CA PRO A 126 -21.86 7.43 0.70
C PRO A 126 -20.71 8.44 0.58
N PRO A 127 -19.44 7.99 0.56
CA PRO A 127 -18.98 6.59 0.58
C PRO A 127 -18.91 5.95 1.98
N GLY A 128 -19.27 6.67 3.03
CA GLY A 128 -19.23 6.25 4.43
C GLY A 128 -17.86 6.44 5.07
N VAL A 129 -17.83 6.49 6.41
CA VAL A 129 -16.59 6.52 7.19
C VAL A 129 -16.51 5.23 8.00
N SER A 130 -15.46 4.45 7.77
CA SER A 130 -15.25 3.21 8.50
C SER A 130 -14.36 3.45 9.72
N PRO A 131 -14.83 3.17 10.95
CA PRO A 131 -14.00 3.26 12.15
C PRO A 131 -12.77 2.34 12.06
N PHE A 132 -12.87 1.21 11.33
CA PHE A 132 -11.74 0.32 11.08
C PHE A 132 -10.61 1.01 10.33
N THR A 133 -10.91 1.96 9.44
CA THR A 133 -9.86 2.71 8.71
C THR A 133 -9.10 3.62 9.66
N HIS A 134 -9.79 4.31 10.57
CA HIS A 134 -9.12 5.18 11.54
C HIS A 134 -8.31 4.37 12.57
N LEU A 135 -8.89 3.29 13.09
CA LEU A 135 -8.23 2.41 14.05
C LEU A 135 -7.00 1.72 13.43
N TRP A 136 -7.06 1.33 12.15
CA TRP A 136 -5.92 0.76 11.43
C TRP A 136 -4.68 1.66 11.44
N TRP A 137 -4.89 2.97 11.29
CA TRP A 137 -3.81 3.96 11.26
C TRP A 137 -3.37 4.41 12.66
N ALA A 138 -4.27 4.39 13.65
CA ALA A 138 -3.94 4.71 15.04
C ALA A 138 -3.23 3.58 15.78
N LEU A 139 -3.55 2.32 15.44
CA LEU A 139 -3.11 1.12 16.14
C LEU A 139 -1.59 1.02 16.34
N PRO A 140 -0.74 1.27 15.31
CA PRO A 140 0.71 1.17 15.49
C PRO A 140 1.25 2.16 16.55
N ASP A 141 0.69 3.37 16.63
CA ASP A 141 1.12 4.35 17.62
C ASP A 141 0.64 4.00 19.04
N GLN A 142 -0.61 3.57 19.18
CA GLN A 142 -1.14 3.14 20.47
C GLN A 142 -0.36 1.93 21.02
N LEU A 143 -0.07 0.95 20.16
CA LEU A 143 0.75 -0.21 20.52
C LEU A 143 2.19 0.17 20.90
N ARG A 144 2.79 1.15 20.21
CA ARG A 144 4.14 1.66 20.51
C ARG A 144 4.20 2.33 21.87
N ARG A 145 3.20 3.17 22.16
CA ARG A 145 3.09 3.93 23.42
C ARG A 145 2.56 3.10 24.58
N ASN A 146 2.16 1.85 24.31
CA ASN A 146 1.42 1.01 25.25
C ASN A 146 0.17 1.73 25.81
N ASP A 147 -0.50 2.50 24.96
CA ASP A 147 -1.73 3.22 25.29
C ASP A 147 -2.89 2.23 25.31
N THR A 148 -3.53 2.08 26.47
CA THR A 148 -4.62 1.13 26.69
C THR A 148 -6.00 1.80 26.70
N SER A 149 -6.08 3.10 26.39
CA SER A 149 -7.31 3.90 26.47
C SER A 149 -8.46 3.35 25.62
N LEU A 150 -8.16 2.66 24.51
CA LEU A 150 -9.15 2.04 23.63
C LEU A 150 -9.27 0.52 23.81
N LEU A 151 -8.60 -0.10 24.79
CA LEU A 151 -8.57 -1.56 24.93
C LEU A 151 -9.70 -2.15 25.77
N GLY A 152 -10.63 -1.34 26.27
CA GLY A 152 -11.77 -1.84 27.06
C GLY A 152 -11.36 -2.66 28.30
N GLY A 153 -10.20 -2.36 28.88
CA GLY A 153 -9.64 -3.09 30.02
C GLY A 153 -8.66 -4.21 29.67
N MET A 154 -8.50 -4.56 28.39
CA MET A 154 -7.44 -5.48 27.94
C MET A 154 -6.06 -4.81 27.94
N SER A 155 -5.02 -5.64 27.98
CA SER A 155 -3.65 -5.29 27.64
C SER A 155 -3.35 -5.54 26.16
N TRP A 156 -2.29 -4.93 25.64
CA TRP A 156 -1.82 -5.20 24.27
C TRP A 156 -1.37 -6.65 24.07
N ASP A 157 -0.79 -7.28 25.10
CA ASP A 157 -0.37 -8.70 25.03
C ASP A 157 -1.57 -9.64 24.89
N GLU A 158 -2.67 -9.36 25.60
CA GLU A 158 -3.93 -10.10 25.46
C GLU A 158 -4.53 -9.93 24.07
N LEU A 159 -4.56 -8.69 23.54
CA LEU A 159 -5.07 -8.41 22.21
C LEU A 159 -4.25 -9.10 21.12
N LEU A 160 -2.92 -9.03 21.21
CA LEU A 160 -2.06 -9.66 20.22
C LEU A 160 -2.19 -11.19 20.26
N LEU A 161 -2.25 -11.78 21.46
CA LEU A 161 -2.46 -13.23 21.60
C LEU A 161 -3.81 -13.65 21.04
N GLU A 162 -4.89 -12.93 21.34
CA GLU A 162 -6.22 -13.18 20.78
C GLU A 162 -6.20 -13.09 19.24
N ALA A 163 -5.57 -12.06 18.67
CA ALA A 163 -5.48 -11.90 17.22
C ALA A 163 -4.77 -13.08 16.54
N VAL A 164 -3.63 -13.52 17.10
CA VAL A 164 -2.87 -14.65 16.55
C VAL A 164 -3.66 -15.95 16.65
N GLU A 165 -4.29 -16.23 17.80
CA GLU A 165 -5.09 -17.45 17.99
C GLU A 165 -6.33 -17.48 17.10
N THR A 166 -6.97 -16.34 16.86
CA THR A 166 -8.12 -16.23 15.97
C THR A 166 -7.73 -16.46 14.52
N VAL A 167 -6.69 -15.76 14.03
CA VAL A 167 -6.23 -15.91 12.64
C VAL A 167 -5.77 -17.33 12.36
N ALA A 168 -5.07 -17.96 13.30
CA ALA A 168 -4.51 -19.29 13.11
C ALA A 168 -5.55 -20.40 12.87
N GLN A 169 -6.82 -20.19 13.21
CA GLN A 169 -7.89 -21.18 13.00
C GLN A 169 -8.27 -21.34 11.52
N THR A 170 -8.09 -20.30 10.72
CA THR A 170 -8.56 -20.24 9.32
C THR A 170 -7.49 -19.77 8.34
N PHE A 171 -6.28 -19.48 8.83
CA PHE A 171 -5.20 -18.95 8.00
C PHE A 171 -4.76 -19.95 6.93
N ASP A 172 -4.88 -19.54 5.67
CA ASP A 172 -4.36 -20.26 4.52
C ASP A 172 -3.12 -19.54 3.96
N PRO A 173 -1.92 -20.13 4.07
CA PRO A 173 -0.69 -19.48 3.66
C PRO A 173 -0.58 -19.38 2.13
N GLN A 174 -0.46 -18.15 1.65
CA GLN A 174 -0.18 -17.85 0.24
C GLN A 174 0.85 -16.70 0.11
N PRO A 175 1.66 -16.68 -0.96
CA PRO A 175 2.58 -15.58 -1.23
C PRO A 175 1.86 -14.23 -1.27
N TRP A 176 2.54 -13.18 -0.81
CA TRP A 176 1.97 -11.83 -0.75
C TRP A 176 1.45 -11.34 -2.10
N GLY A 177 2.16 -11.64 -3.19
CA GLY A 177 1.76 -11.26 -4.54
C GLY A 177 0.43 -11.88 -4.97
N ASP A 178 0.09 -13.07 -4.47
CA ASP A 178 -1.20 -13.72 -4.72
C ASP A 178 -2.30 -13.08 -3.85
N ALA A 179 -2.04 -12.89 -2.55
CA ALA A 179 -3.01 -12.28 -1.62
C ALA A 179 -3.30 -10.79 -1.91
N HIS A 180 -2.28 -10.04 -2.33
CA HIS A 180 -2.29 -8.58 -2.47
C HIS A 180 -2.48 -8.12 -3.91
N ARG A 181 -2.72 -9.04 -4.84
CA ARG A 181 -2.81 -8.74 -6.27
C ARG A 181 -3.87 -7.66 -6.56
N PRO A 182 -3.53 -6.53 -7.21
CA PRO A 182 -4.52 -5.53 -7.56
C PRO A 182 -5.56 -6.10 -8.53
N ILE A 183 -6.82 -5.89 -8.18
CA ILE A 183 -7.96 -6.17 -9.05
C ILE A 183 -8.49 -4.82 -9.52
N PHE A 184 -8.09 -4.41 -10.72
CA PHE A 184 -8.69 -3.22 -11.34
C PHE A 184 -10.15 -3.52 -11.63
N ARG A 185 -11.05 -2.60 -11.26
CA ARG A 185 -12.48 -2.71 -11.51
C ARG A 185 -12.92 -1.57 -12.39
N HIS A 186 -13.46 -1.91 -13.56
CA HIS A 186 -14.09 -0.93 -14.44
C HIS A 186 -15.40 -0.45 -13.82
N PRO A 187 -15.76 0.85 -13.91
CA PRO A 187 -17.00 1.36 -13.33
C PRO A 187 -18.27 0.63 -13.79
N LEU A 188 -18.25 0.09 -15.02
CA LEU A 188 -19.37 -0.67 -15.60
C LEU A 188 -19.33 -2.18 -15.30
N ALA A 189 -18.28 -2.71 -14.67
CA ALA A 189 -18.13 -4.16 -14.43
C ALA A 189 -19.27 -4.75 -13.58
N GLY A 190 -19.89 -3.96 -12.70
CA GLY A 190 -21.04 -4.41 -11.91
C GLY A 190 -22.34 -4.50 -12.71
N ALA A 191 -22.52 -3.63 -13.71
CA ALA A 191 -23.68 -3.65 -14.59
C ALA A 191 -23.55 -4.69 -15.72
N PHE A 192 -22.30 -5.06 -16.04
CA PHE A 192 -21.93 -5.94 -17.14
C PHE A 192 -20.92 -7.01 -16.68
N PRO A 193 -21.34 -7.97 -15.80
CA PRO A 193 -20.43 -8.93 -15.17
C PRO A 193 -19.70 -9.83 -16.17
N GLU A 194 -20.34 -10.18 -17.28
CA GLU A 194 -19.79 -11.06 -18.30
C GLU A 194 -18.66 -10.40 -19.13
N GLN A 195 -18.57 -9.06 -19.11
CA GLN A 195 -17.48 -8.30 -19.72
C GLN A 195 -16.44 -7.83 -18.68
N ALA A 196 -16.66 -8.05 -17.38
CA ALA A 196 -15.82 -7.50 -16.31
C ALA A 196 -14.32 -7.82 -16.50
N ALA A 197 -13.97 -9.04 -16.90
CA ALA A 197 -12.57 -9.44 -17.11
C ALA A 197 -11.92 -8.75 -18.31
N VAL A 198 -12.70 -8.41 -19.34
CA VAL A 198 -12.22 -7.68 -20.52
C VAL A 198 -12.07 -6.19 -20.18
N LEU A 199 -13.06 -5.64 -19.48
CA LEU A 199 -13.10 -4.24 -19.06
C LEU A 199 -12.09 -3.92 -17.95
N ALA A 200 -11.69 -4.90 -17.15
CA ALA A 200 -10.92 -4.67 -15.93
C ALA A 200 -9.92 -5.83 -15.69
N PRO A 201 -8.78 -5.85 -16.39
CA PRO A 201 -7.83 -6.94 -16.27
C PRO A 201 -7.12 -6.94 -14.92
N THR A 202 -6.73 -8.12 -14.46
CA THR A 202 -5.91 -8.25 -13.24
C THR A 202 -4.49 -7.74 -13.48
N SER A 203 -3.93 -7.05 -12.49
CA SER A 203 -2.51 -6.66 -12.49
C SER A 203 -1.57 -7.87 -12.46
N ARG A 204 -0.29 -7.69 -12.76
CA ARG A 204 0.78 -8.60 -12.27
C ARG A 204 0.98 -8.46 -10.75
N TYR A 205 1.78 -9.35 -10.17
CA TYR A 205 2.14 -9.33 -8.75
C TYR A 205 2.89 -8.06 -8.37
N VAL A 206 2.58 -7.51 -7.20
CA VAL A 206 3.17 -6.29 -6.65
C VAL A 206 3.49 -6.50 -5.19
N GLY A 207 4.50 -5.77 -4.71
CA GLY A 207 4.85 -5.69 -3.30
C GLY A 207 4.29 -4.44 -2.65
N GLY A 208 4.75 -4.20 -1.42
CA GLY A 208 4.37 -3.03 -0.63
C GLY A 208 3.12 -3.24 0.20
N ASP A 209 2.86 -2.29 1.09
CA ASP A 209 1.62 -2.06 1.81
C ASP A 209 1.34 -0.54 1.89
N GLY A 210 0.34 -0.11 2.65
CA GLY A 210 0.04 1.33 2.83
C GLY A 210 1.11 2.14 3.57
N ASP A 211 2.05 1.48 4.26
CA ASP A 211 3.11 2.08 5.06
C ASP A 211 4.48 2.12 4.34
N CYS A 212 4.68 1.29 3.30
CA CYS A 212 5.87 1.25 2.44
C CYS A 212 5.99 2.47 1.51
N VAL A 213 7.19 2.75 0.97
CA VAL A 213 7.35 3.76 -0.10
C VAL A 213 6.62 3.32 -1.36
N LEU A 214 6.75 2.04 -1.72
CA LEU A 214 5.85 1.37 -2.65
C LEU A 214 4.48 1.21 -1.98
N ALA A 215 3.72 2.30 -1.95
CA ALA A 215 2.49 2.44 -1.18
C ALA A 215 1.28 1.74 -1.83
N THR A 216 1.43 0.47 -2.19
CA THR A 216 0.33 -0.37 -2.68
C THR A 216 -0.45 -0.84 -1.46
N GLY A 217 -1.60 -0.24 -1.17
CA GLY A 217 -2.33 -0.54 0.07
C GLY A 217 -3.65 -1.25 -0.17
N SER A 218 -4.08 -2.01 0.83
CA SER A 218 -5.41 -2.62 0.90
C SER A 218 -6.33 -1.83 1.85
N LEU A 219 -7.61 -2.19 1.86
CA LEU A 219 -8.55 -1.70 2.87
C LEU A 219 -8.61 -2.67 4.05
N PRO A 220 -8.54 -2.21 5.31
CA PRO A 220 -8.48 -3.08 6.49
C PRO A 220 -9.62 -4.10 6.60
N GLN A 221 -10.76 -3.77 6.03
CA GLN A 221 -12.02 -4.52 6.08
C GLN A 221 -12.29 -5.35 4.82
N SER A 222 -11.40 -5.32 3.81
CA SER A 222 -11.60 -5.98 2.51
C SER A 222 -10.53 -7.02 2.17
N GLY A 223 -9.81 -7.53 3.19
CA GLY A 223 -8.75 -8.52 3.03
C GLY A 223 -7.45 -7.92 2.50
N ALA A 224 -6.58 -8.77 1.96
CA ALA A 224 -5.23 -8.37 1.54
C ALA A 224 -5.20 -7.70 0.16
N THR A 225 -6.21 -7.85 -0.70
CA THR A 225 -6.22 -7.31 -2.07
C THR A 225 -5.90 -5.81 -2.11
N ALA A 226 -4.91 -5.43 -2.93
CA ALA A 226 -4.57 -4.03 -3.16
C ALA A 226 -5.78 -3.25 -3.73
N ALA A 227 -6.08 -2.12 -3.09
CA ALA A 227 -7.18 -1.22 -3.44
C ALA A 227 -6.69 0.15 -3.93
N TYR A 228 -5.49 0.55 -3.53
CA TYR A 228 -4.85 1.79 -3.98
C TYR A 228 -3.34 1.59 -4.16
N GLY A 229 -2.70 2.50 -4.89
CA GLY A 229 -1.28 2.44 -5.16
C GLY A 229 -0.80 3.56 -6.07
N PRO A 230 0.47 3.55 -6.49
CA PRO A 230 1.02 4.55 -7.39
C PRO A 230 0.37 4.46 -8.77
N VAL A 231 -0.46 5.45 -9.12
CA VAL A 231 -1.07 5.55 -10.46
C VAL A 231 -0.03 5.83 -11.54
N ALA A 232 1.05 6.51 -11.17
CA ALA A 232 2.22 6.75 -11.99
C ALA A 232 3.48 6.76 -11.11
N LYS A 233 4.62 6.45 -11.72
CA LYS A 233 5.96 6.67 -11.16
C LYS A 233 6.77 7.43 -12.19
N TYR A 234 7.61 8.39 -11.77
CA TYR A 234 8.40 9.22 -12.69
C TYR A 234 9.73 9.62 -12.05
N ILE A 235 10.74 9.76 -12.89
CA ILE A 235 12.08 10.23 -12.55
C ILE A 235 12.47 11.26 -13.61
N TRP A 236 12.74 12.48 -13.16
CA TRP A 236 13.14 13.59 -14.04
C TRP A 236 14.64 13.84 -13.90
N ASP A 237 15.36 13.65 -14.99
CA ASP A 237 16.75 14.10 -15.10
C ASP A 237 16.74 15.55 -15.61
N LEU A 238 17.15 16.47 -14.73
CA LEU A 238 17.14 17.90 -15.03
C LEU A 238 18.36 18.34 -15.87
N ALA A 239 19.38 17.49 -15.98
CA ALA A 239 20.53 17.73 -16.85
C ALA A 239 20.27 17.22 -18.28
N ASP A 240 19.48 16.15 -18.42
CA ASP A 240 19.04 15.61 -19.69
C ASP A 240 17.58 15.14 -19.64
N TRP A 241 16.67 15.97 -20.16
CA TRP A 241 15.23 15.64 -20.18
C TRP A 241 14.91 14.37 -20.96
N ASP A 242 15.69 14.00 -21.98
CA ASP A 242 15.46 12.75 -22.73
C ASP A 242 15.92 11.50 -21.95
N ALA A 243 16.71 11.66 -20.88
CA ALA A 243 17.05 10.60 -19.92
C ALA A 243 15.99 10.42 -18.83
N SER A 244 14.92 11.23 -18.83
CA SER A 244 13.79 11.08 -17.91
C SER A 244 12.95 9.84 -18.23
N SER A 245 12.27 9.32 -17.22
CA SER A 245 11.46 8.12 -17.35
C SER A 245 10.20 8.16 -16.50
N TRP A 246 9.21 7.36 -16.88
CA TRP A 246 7.90 7.30 -16.24
C TRP A 246 7.21 5.95 -16.51
N VAL A 247 6.16 5.64 -15.76
CA VAL A 247 5.27 4.50 -16.04
C VAL A 247 3.92 4.72 -15.37
N VAL A 248 2.84 4.26 -15.98
CA VAL A 248 1.49 4.23 -15.40
C VAL A 248 1.02 2.81 -15.11
N PHE A 249 0.08 2.65 -14.17
CA PHE A 249 -0.32 1.34 -13.66
C PHE A 249 -1.03 0.43 -14.68
N HIS A 250 -1.59 0.98 -15.77
CA HIS A 250 -2.21 0.21 -16.85
C HIS A 250 -1.59 0.55 -18.22
N GLY A 251 -1.89 1.71 -18.79
CA GLY A 251 -1.47 2.12 -20.13
C GLY A 251 -2.01 3.50 -20.48
N ALA A 252 -1.73 3.99 -21.68
CA ALA A 252 -2.13 5.35 -22.08
C ALA A 252 -3.60 5.47 -22.51
N SER A 253 -4.26 4.37 -22.85
CA SER A 253 -5.63 4.35 -23.39
C SER A 253 -6.67 4.00 -22.33
N GLY A 254 -7.85 4.63 -22.43
CA GLY A 254 -9.06 4.25 -21.70
C GLY A 254 -9.96 3.25 -22.45
N ASP A 255 -9.70 3.00 -23.73
CA ASP A 255 -10.43 2.01 -24.55
C ASP A 255 -9.90 0.59 -24.27
N PRO A 256 -10.72 -0.35 -23.73
CA PRO A 256 -10.32 -1.74 -23.46
C PRO A 256 -9.84 -2.53 -24.68
N ALA A 257 -10.23 -2.13 -25.89
CA ALA A 257 -9.79 -2.75 -27.14
C ALA A 257 -8.44 -2.22 -27.64
N SER A 258 -7.95 -1.11 -27.08
CA SER A 258 -6.67 -0.53 -27.48
C SER A 258 -5.49 -1.40 -27.03
N PRO A 259 -4.45 -1.58 -27.86
CA PRO A 259 -3.21 -2.22 -27.41
C PRO A 259 -2.56 -1.45 -26.24
N HIS A 260 -2.83 -0.15 -26.11
CA HIS A 260 -2.28 0.71 -25.05
C HIS A 260 -3.18 0.80 -23.81
N TYR A 261 -4.16 -0.10 -23.65
CA TYR A 261 -5.03 -0.11 -22.47
C TYR A 261 -4.29 -0.58 -21.21
N ARG A 262 -3.38 -1.56 -21.36
CA ARG A 262 -2.75 -2.28 -20.24
C ARG A 262 -1.27 -2.63 -20.47
N ASP A 263 -0.67 -2.13 -21.54
CA ASP A 263 0.68 -2.48 -22.00
C ASP A 263 1.79 -2.06 -21.04
N GLN A 264 1.53 -1.14 -20.11
CA GLN A 264 2.50 -0.71 -19.10
C GLN A 264 2.39 -1.47 -17.77
N ASN A 265 1.27 -2.18 -17.50
CA ASN A 265 1.06 -2.81 -16.19
C ASN A 265 2.18 -3.78 -15.80
N GLU A 266 2.67 -4.57 -16.75
CA GLU A 266 3.74 -5.54 -16.47
C GLU A 266 5.03 -4.85 -16.04
N ARG A 267 5.41 -3.75 -16.70
CA ARG A 267 6.57 -2.93 -16.34
C ARG A 267 6.36 -2.24 -15.00
N TRP A 268 5.20 -1.62 -14.82
CA TRP A 268 4.82 -0.92 -13.59
C TRP A 268 4.90 -1.84 -12.36
N ALA A 269 4.45 -3.09 -12.51
CA ALA A 269 4.46 -4.08 -11.43
C ALA A 269 5.88 -4.57 -11.10
N ARG A 270 6.76 -4.72 -12.10
CA ARG A 270 8.18 -5.06 -11.92
C ARG A 270 9.05 -3.91 -11.46
N GLY A 271 8.54 -2.68 -11.51
CA GLY A 271 9.35 -1.49 -11.26
C GLY A 271 10.26 -1.09 -12.38
N GLU A 272 9.86 -1.38 -13.60
CA GLU A 272 10.49 -0.87 -14.80
C GLU A 272 9.78 0.41 -15.25
N GLN A 273 10.52 1.31 -15.90
CA GLN A 273 9.97 2.53 -16.49
C GLN A 273 10.09 2.50 -18.02
N VAL A 274 9.34 3.39 -18.67
CA VAL A 274 9.48 3.71 -20.09
C VAL A 274 10.07 5.12 -20.25
N PRO A 275 10.73 5.43 -21.39
CA PRO A 275 11.28 6.76 -21.61
C PRO A 275 10.20 7.86 -21.60
N ALA A 276 10.52 9.00 -20.98
CA ALA A 276 9.73 10.21 -21.06
C ALA A 276 10.33 11.13 -22.15
N CYS A 277 10.07 10.80 -23.41
CA CYS A 277 10.67 11.51 -24.56
C CYS A 277 10.32 13.01 -24.55
N TYR A 278 11.34 13.87 -24.62
CA TYR A 278 11.18 15.32 -24.52
C TYR A 278 11.57 16.05 -25.81
N SER A 279 12.75 15.78 -26.37
CA SER A 279 13.17 16.47 -27.59
C SER A 279 12.30 16.06 -28.78
N ARG A 280 12.09 17.00 -29.71
CA ARG A 280 11.31 16.73 -30.92
C ARG A 280 11.86 15.56 -31.72
N GLU A 281 13.18 15.40 -31.74
CA GLU A 281 13.83 14.29 -32.41
C GLU A 281 13.51 12.95 -31.73
N ASN A 282 13.69 12.87 -30.40
CA ASN A 282 13.41 11.67 -29.63
C ASN A 282 11.92 11.27 -29.69
N VAL A 283 11.02 12.25 -29.60
CA VAL A 283 9.57 12.05 -29.76
C VAL A 283 9.26 11.48 -31.15
N ARG A 284 9.83 12.05 -32.22
CA ARG A 284 9.61 11.56 -33.59
C ARG A 284 10.16 10.15 -33.79
N ALA A 285 11.34 9.86 -33.26
CA ALA A 285 11.97 8.54 -33.35
C ALA A 285 11.17 7.44 -32.64
N ASN A 286 10.45 7.79 -31.55
CA ASN A 286 9.65 6.85 -30.76
C ASN A 286 8.13 6.94 -31.05
N SER A 287 7.72 7.67 -32.08
CA SER A 287 6.31 7.82 -32.44
C SER A 287 5.80 6.64 -33.26
N ALA A 288 4.81 5.91 -32.75
CA ALA A 288 4.14 4.86 -33.51
C ALA A 288 3.08 5.40 -34.50
N ARG A 289 2.49 6.56 -34.22
CA ARG A 289 1.46 7.22 -35.05
C ARG A 289 1.62 8.74 -34.99
N HIS A 290 1.27 9.41 -36.08
CA HIS A 290 1.26 10.88 -36.19
C HIS A 290 -0.05 11.33 -36.83
N LEU A 291 -0.76 12.24 -36.17
CA LEU A 291 -2.01 12.85 -36.65
C LEU A 291 -1.80 14.37 -36.78
N ILE A 292 -2.17 14.92 -37.93
CA ILE A 292 -2.17 16.37 -38.17
C ILE A 292 -3.62 16.84 -38.13
N MET A 293 -3.95 17.69 -37.16
CA MET A 293 -5.26 18.35 -37.08
C MET A 293 -5.19 19.69 -37.80
N GLN A 294 -6.08 19.89 -38.77
CA GLN A 294 -6.20 21.15 -39.50
C GLN A 294 -7.44 21.92 -38.99
N PRO A 295 -7.38 23.26 -38.91
CA PRO A 295 -8.57 24.06 -38.69
C PRO A 295 -9.63 23.77 -39.75
N SER A 296 -10.91 23.78 -39.33
CA SER A 296 -12.07 23.71 -40.23
C SER A 296 -12.20 24.96 -41.08
#